data_AF-A0A8J3TCW3-F1
#
_entry.id   AF-A0A8J3TCW3-F1
#
_cell.length_a   1.000
_cell.length_b   1.000
_cell.length_c   1.000
_cell.angle_alpha   90.00
_cell.angle_beta   90.00
_cell.angle_gamma   90.00
#
_symmetry.space_group_name_H-M   'P 1'
#
loop_
_entity.id
_entity.type
_entity.pdbx_description
1 polymer ?
#
loop_
_entity_poly.entity_id
_entity_poly.type
_entity_poly.pdbx_seq_one_letter_code
_entity_poly.pdbx_strand_id
1 'polypeptide(L)'
;MPSDDGAMQAEFEGMVPWQYNSEIIECDTPHGLIDLHNDCVLEALAVQVGPPPSVVLTLHRPDGDRFQLVFHDVLEASFVQDSDDALPGAHNWDREEVSTVYGVDYTDMGTDALPRFEISLIVGTVALRSPRVSLTWLSR
;
A
#
# COMPACT_ATOMS: atom_id res chain seq x y z
N MET A 1 19.94 -13.72 -28.09
CA MET A 1 18.67 -12.99 -27.90
C MET A 1 18.41 -13.06 -26.41
N PRO A 2 18.53 -11.98 -25.63
CA PRO A 2 17.95 -12.02 -24.31
C PRO A 2 16.43 -12.08 -24.52
N SER A 3 15.75 -13.05 -23.93
CA SER A 3 14.31 -12.99 -23.85
C SER A 3 13.98 -11.82 -22.93
N ASP A 4 13.29 -10.81 -23.48
CA ASP A 4 12.41 -9.96 -22.67
C ASP A 4 11.25 -10.85 -22.21
N ASP A 5 11.54 -11.77 -21.29
CA ASP A 5 10.52 -12.36 -20.44
C ASP A 5 10.18 -11.25 -19.43
N GLY A 6 9.43 -10.25 -19.94
CA GLY A 6 9.08 -9.04 -19.22
C GLY A 6 8.33 -9.40 -17.97
N ALA A 7 9.00 -9.25 -16.83
CA ALA A 7 8.39 -9.46 -15.52
C ALA A 7 7.10 -8.62 -15.41
N MET A 8 6.06 -9.20 -14.79
CA MET A 8 4.75 -8.57 -14.76
C MET A 8 4.77 -7.43 -13.75
N GLN A 9 4.96 -6.20 -14.22
CA GLN A 9 4.92 -5.00 -13.39
C GLN A 9 3.47 -4.57 -13.12
N ALA A 10 3.19 -4.09 -11.90
CA ALA A 10 1.89 -3.53 -11.57
C ALA A 10 1.58 -2.28 -12.39
N GLU A 11 0.30 -2.10 -12.71
CA GLU A 11 -0.21 -0.84 -13.27
C GLU A 11 -0.49 0.16 -12.14
N PHE A 12 -0.07 1.41 -12.33
CA PHE A 12 -0.27 2.50 -11.37
C PHE A 12 -1.18 3.56 -11.96
N GLU A 13 -2.25 3.90 -11.25
CA GLU A 13 -3.22 4.93 -11.65
C GLU A 13 -3.27 6.05 -10.61
N GLY A 14 -3.26 7.31 -11.07
CA GLY A 14 -3.29 8.49 -10.19
C GLY A 14 -1.96 8.83 -9.50
N MET A 15 -0.90 8.05 -9.76
CA MET A 15 0.44 8.26 -9.22
C MET A 15 1.52 7.83 -10.21
N VAL A 16 2.75 8.31 -10.00
CA VAL A 16 3.93 7.84 -10.72
C VAL A 16 4.22 6.38 -10.31
N PRO A 17 4.60 5.50 -11.25
CA PRO A 17 4.93 4.12 -10.92
C PRO A 17 6.04 4.00 -9.88
N TRP A 18 5.83 3.16 -8.87
CA TRP A 18 6.88 2.82 -7.92
C TRP A 18 7.95 1.95 -8.57
N GLN A 19 9.19 2.11 -8.11
CA GLN A 19 10.30 1.27 -8.55
C GLN A 19 10.11 -0.15 -8.01
N TYR A 20 10.35 -1.15 -8.85
CA TYR A 20 10.28 -2.54 -8.40
C TYR A 20 11.37 -2.82 -7.35
N ASN A 21 11.09 -3.75 -6.45
CA ASN A 21 11.97 -4.20 -5.38
C ASN A 21 12.48 -3.05 -4.50
N SER A 22 11.56 -2.16 -4.11
CA SER A 22 11.87 -1.04 -3.22
C SER A 22 10.83 -0.92 -2.11
N GLU A 23 11.29 -0.41 -0.97
CA GLU A 23 10.45 0.07 0.11
C GLU A 23 9.99 1.48 -0.22
N ILE A 24 8.68 1.69 -0.22
CA ILE A 24 8.06 2.95 -0.60
C ILE A 24 7.34 3.57 0.58
N ILE A 25 7.69 4.81 0.90
CA ILE A 25 7.00 5.62 1.92
C ILE A 25 6.30 6.85 1.33
N GLU A 26 6.56 7.16 0.06
CA GLU A 26 6.06 8.35 -0.62
C GLU A 26 5.30 8.01 -1.92
N CYS A 27 4.24 8.76 -2.20
CA CYS A 27 3.51 8.73 -3.47
C CYS A 27 3.75 10.04 -4.24
N ASP A 28 4.40 9.97 -5.40
CA ASP A 28 4.44 11.10 -6.34
C ASP A 28 3.15 11.11 -7.20
N THR A 29 2.46 12.25 -7.21
CA THR A 29 1.19 12.44 -7.91
C THR A 29 1.24 13.67 -8.81
N PRO A 30 0.31 13.82 -9.78
CA PRO A 30 0.20 15.05 -10.56
C PRO A 30 -0.01 16.33 -9.73
N HIS A 31 -0.42 16.20 -8.46
CA HIS A 31 -0.69 17.31 -7.54
C HIS A 31 0.44 17.53 -6.52
N GLY A 32 1.51 16.73 -6.57
CA GLY A 32 2.66 16.80 -5.68
C GLY A 32 2.93 15.50 -4.93
N LEU A 33 3.96 15.53 -4.09
CA LEU A 33 4.40 14.42 -3.26
C LEU A 33 3.47 14.27 -2.03
N ILE A 34 3.16 13.02 -1.70
CA ILE A 34 2.45 12.64 -0.48
C ILE A 34 3.35 11.72 0.32
N ASP A 35 3.77 12.14 1.51
CA ASP A 35 4.44 11.26 2.47
C ASP A 35 3.37 10.45 3.23
N LEU A 36 3.31 9.14 2.99
CA LEU A 36 2.28 8.28 3.57
C LEU A 36 2.45 8.14 5.08
N HIS A 37 3.66 8.32 5.61
CA HIS A 37 3.97 8.19 7.02
C HIS A 37 3.71 9.48 7.78
N ASN A 38 4.25 10.60 7.27
CA ASN A 38 4.25 11.89 7.96
C ASN A 38 3.05 12.78 7.64
N ASP A 39 2.47 12.68 6.44
CA ASP A 39 1.38 13.58 6.03
C ASP A 39 0.00 12.97 6.22
N CYS A 40 -0.09 11.67 6.51
CA CYS A 40 -1.32 10.91 6.37
C CYS A 40 -1.67 10.12 7.63
N VAL A 41 -2.97 9.96 7.81
CA VAL A 41 -3.56 9.11 8.83
C VAL A 41 -4.39 8.05 8.12
N LEU A 42 -4.13 6.78 8.44
CA LEU A 42 -4.97 5.66 8.02
C LEU A 42 -6.30 5.72 8.79
N GLU A 43 -7.36 6.05 8.08
CA GLU A 43 -8.73 6.10 8.60
C GLU A 43 -9.35 4.71 8.63
N ALA A 44 -9.15 3.94 7.55
CA ALA A 44 -9.74 2.62 7.41
C ALA A 44 -8.92 1.73 6.48
N LEU A 45 -8.91 0.44 6.81
CA LEU A 45 -8.53 -0.63 5.91
C LEU A 45 -9.75 -1.52 5.67
N ALA A 46 -10.08 -1.77 4.41
CA ALA A 46 -11.23 -2.56 4.02
C ALA A 46 -10.87 -3.60 2.95
N VAL A 47 -11.47 -4.78 3.05
CA VAL A 47 -11.53 -5.76 1.97
C VAL A 47 -12.89 -5.64 1.31
N GLN A 48 -12.93 -5.29 0.03
CA GLN A 48 -14.16 -5.21 -0.74
C GLN A 48 -14.32 -6.49 -1.55
N VAL A 49 -15.33 -7.28 -1.18
CA VAL A 49 -15.64 -8.56 -1.84
C VAL A 49 -16.71 -8.31 -2.91
N GLY A 50 -16.28 -7.79 -4.06
CA GLY A 50 -17.05 -7.73 -5.29
C GLY A 50 -16.27 -8.40 -6.43
N PRO A 51 -16.86 -8.62 -7.62
CA PRO A 51 -16.08 -8.97 -8.80
C PRO A 51 -15.59 -7.67 -9.50
N PRO A 52 -14.28 -7.35 -9.52
CA PRO A 52 -13.17 -8.05 -8.86
C PRO A 52 -12.89 -7.58 -7.41
N PRO A 53 -12.25 -8.42 -6.56
CA PRO A 53 -12.00 -8.09 -5.16
C PRO A 53 -10.89 -7.05 -5.02
N SER A 54 -10.96 -6.21 -3.98
CA SER A 54 -9.95 -5.18 -3.71
C SER A 54 -9.62 -5.03 -2.23
N VAL A 55 -8.41 -4.52 -1.96
CA VAL A 55 -8.01 -4.02 -0.65
C VAL A 55 -7.89 -2.50 -0.73
N VAL A 56 -8.56 -1.80 0.17
CA VAL A 56 -8.66 -0.33 0.16
C VAL A 56 -8.10 0.22 1.46
N LEU A 57 -7.11 1.10 1.35
CA LEU A 57 -6.66 1.95 2.44
C LEU A 57 -7.26 3.33 2.21
N THR A 58 -8.07 3.80 3.16
CA THR A 58 -8.57 5.18 3.17
C THR A 58 -7.68 6.00 4.08
N LEU A 59 -7.06 7.02 3.52
CA LEU A 59 -6.17 7.92 4.23
C LEU A 59 -6.73 9.34 4.22
N HIS A 60 -6.44 10.10 5.27
CA HIS A 60 -6.71 11.53 5.30
C HIS A 60 -5.46 12.32 5.72
N ARG A 61 -5.35 13.53 5.21
CA ARG A 61 -4.35 14.51 5.64
C ARG A 61 -4.94 15.41 6.74
N PRO A 62 -4.13 15.92 7.68
CA PRO A 62 -4.59 16.84 8.72
C PRO A 62 -5.24 18.14 8.20
N ASP A 63 -4.95 18.54 6.96
CA ASP A 63 -5.56 19.69 6.27
C ASP A 63 -6.99 19.43 5.75
N GLY A 64 -7.48 18.19 5.90
CA GLY A 64 -8.84 17.77 5.61
C GLY A 64 -9.02 17.02 4.29
N ASP A 65 -7.98 16.87 3.46
CA ASP A 65 -8.11 16.08 2.24
C ASP A 65 -8.12 14.58 2.52
N ARG A 66 -8.85 13.83 1.70
CA ARG A 66 -9.02 12.36 1.83
C ARG A 66 -8.75 11.68 0.50
N PHE A 67 -8.15 10.51 0.54
CA PHE A 67 -7.89 9.70 -0.64
C PHE A 67 -7.87 8.22 -0.32
N GLN A 68 -7.95 7.41 -1.35
CA GLN A 68 -7.86 5.95 -1.26
C GLN A 68 -6.68 5.44 -2.06
N LEU A 69 -5.89 4.58 -1.41
CA LEU A 69 -4.94 3.70 -2.07
C LEU A 69 -5.61 2.34 -2.23
N VAL A 70 -5.90 1.95 -3.46
CA VAL A 70 -6.69 0.76 -3.79
C VAL A 70 -5.82 -0.24 -4.53
N PHE A 71 -5.73 -1.44 -4.01
CA PHE A 71 -5.15 -2.60 -4.67
C PHE A 71 -6.30 -3.39 -5.29
N HIS A 72 -6.32 -3.45 -6.62
CA HIS A 72 -7.41 -4.05 -7.39
C HIS A 72 -7.14 -5.53 -7.67
N ASP A 73 -8.18 -6.28 -8.04
CA ASP A 73 -8.04 -7.64 -8.56
C ASP A 73 -7.20 -8.57 -7.66
N VAL A 74 -7.38 -8.42 -6.34
CA VAL A 74 -6.52 -9.07 -5.34
C VAL A 74 -6.77 -10.58 -5.31
N LEU A 75 -5.73 -11.36 -5.58
CA LEU A 75 -5.81 -12.84 -5.55
C LEU A 75 -5.65 -13.42 -4.16
N GLU A 76 -4.75 -12.85 -3.37
CA GLU A 76 -4.49 -13.24 -1.98
C GLU A 76 -4.25 -12.00 -1.13
N ALA A 77 -4.76 -12.02 0.10
CA ALA A 77 -4.48 -11.02 1.12
C ALA A 77 -4.36 -11.72 2.48
N SER A 78 -3.33 -11.35 3.23
CA SER A 78 -3.11 -11.80 4.60
C SER A 78 -2.77 -10.61 5.48
N PHE A 79 -3.19 -10.67 6.74
CA PHE A 79 -2.83 -9.69 7.75
C PHE A 79 -2.15 -10.42 8.91
N VAL A 80 -0.93 -10.02 9.21
CA VAL A 80 -0.19 -10.48 10.38
C VAL A 80 -0.17 -9.33 11.36
N GLN A 81 -0.92 -9.47 12.45
CA GLN A 81 -0.87 -8.52 13.54
C GLN A 81 0.46 -8.69 14.28
N ASP A 82 1.15 -7.59 14.54
CA ASP A 82 2.34 -7.64 15.39
C ASP A 82 1.90 -8.08 16.80
N SER A 83 2.50 -9.16 17.30
CA SER A 83 2.43 -9.44 18.72
C SER A 83 3.35 -8.47 19.45
N ASP A 84 3.02 -8.13 20.70
CA ASP A 84 3.83 -7.25 21.57
C ASP A 84 5.31 -7.66 21.70
N ASP A 85 5.75 -8.80 21.14
CA ASP A 85 7.09 -9.36 21.16
C ASP A 85 7.78 -9.46 19.77
N ALA A 86 7.13 -9.06 18.65
CA ALA A 86 7.52 -9.51 17.31
C ALA A 86 8.47 -8.59 16.52
N LEU A 87 8.49 -7.27 16.73
CA LEU A 87 9.31 -6.37 15.90
C LEU A 87 9.80 -5.13 16.68
N PRO A 88 11.02 -4.63 16.39
CA PRO A 88 11.57 -3.43 17.02
C PRO A 88 10.77 -2.13 16.74
N GLY A 89 9.77 -2.16 15.85
CA GLY A 89 8.83 -1.06 15.60
C GLY A 89 7.57 -1.07 16.49
N ALA A 90 7.06 -2.25 16.83
CA ALA A 90 5.82 -2.40 17.62
C ALA A 90 5.98 -1.98 19.10
N HIS A 91 7.20 -2.02 19.64
CA HIS A 91 7.48 -1.64 21.03
C HIS A 91 7.59 -0.12 21.27
N ASN A 92 7.67 0.69 20.21
CA ASN A 92 7.87 2.14 20.32
C ASN A 92 6.60 2.94 20.00
N TRP A 93 5.49 2.28 19.68
CA TRP A 93 4.25 2.96 19.37
C TRP A 93 3.53 3.39 20.66
N ASP A 94 3.40 4.69 20.87
CA ASP A 94 2.46 5.21 21.88
C ASP A 94 1.03 4.93 21.39
N ARG A 95 0.14 4.47 22.26
CA ARG A 95 -1.27 4.26 21.89
C ARG A 95 -1.95 5.54 21.39
N GLU A 96 -1.34 6.69 21.68
CA GLU A 96 -1.74 8.02 21.19
C GLU A 96 -1.18 8.38 19.79
N GLU A 97 -0.19 7.65 19.27
CA GLU A 97 0.33 7.86 17.91
C GLU A 97 -0.72 7.43 16.89
N VAL A 98 -0.90 8.26 15.88
CA VAL A 98 -1.98 8.15 14.92
C VAL A 98 -1.68 7.02 13.93
N SER A 99 -2.66 6.15 13.67
CA SER A 99 -2.50 5.04 12.71
C SER A 99 -2.04 5.56 11.36
N THR A 100 -0.93 5.03 10.84
CA THR A 100 -0.31 5.46 9.57
C THR A 100 0.27 4.28 8.79
N VAL A 101 0.79 4.52 7.59
CA VAL A 101 1.56 3.58 6.78
C VAL A 101 3.05 3.89 6.98
N TYR A 102 3.83 2.92 7.44
CA TYR A 102 5.28 3.07 7.58
C TYR A 102 6.03 2.83 6.28
N GLY A 103 5.49 1.95 5.44
CA GLY A 103 6.11 1.61 4.17
C GLY A 103 5.28 0.60 3.40
N VAL A 104 5.55 0.54 2.10
CA VAL A 104 5.02 -0.46 1.18
C VAL A 104 6.20 -1.09 0.45
N ASP A 105 6.52 -2.33 0.76
CA ASP A 105 7.46 -3.11 -0.05
C ASP A 105 6.75 -3.57 -1.31
N TYR A 106 7.21 -3.07 -2.46
CA TYR A 106 6.71 -3.45 -3.77
C TYR A 106 7.71 -4.37 -4.46
N THR A 107 7.33 -5.64 -4.61
CA THR A 107 8.19 -6.69 -5.18
C THR A 107 7.60 -7.23 -6.48
N ASP A 108 8.41 -7.25 -7.53
CA ASP A 108 8.09 -7.98 -8.76
C ASP A 108 8.45 -9.46 -8.57
N MET A 109 7.50 -10.34 -8.89
CA MET A 109 7.62 -11.78 -8.67
C MET A 109 8.01 -12.55 -9.94
N GLY A 110 8.29 -11.84 -11.05
CA GLY A 110 8.63 -12.42 -12.34
C GLY A 110 7.41 -12.58 -13.27
N THR A 111 7.61 -13.26 -14.40
CA THR A 111 6.61 -13.33 -15.49
C THR A 111 5.34 -14.11 -15.16
N ASP A 112 5.43 -15.08 -14.24
CA ASP A 112 4.35 -16.04 -13.99
C ASP A 112 3.57 -15.75 -12.69
N ALA A 113 3.84 -14.62 -12.05
CA ALA A 113 3.23 -14.25 -10.78
C ALA A 113 2.86 -12.76 -10.74
N LEU A 114 1.72 -12.46 -10.12
CA LEU A 114 1.35 -11.09 -9.84
C LEU A 114 2.36 -10.42 -8.89
N PRO A 115 2.60 -9.10 -9.05
CA PRO A 115 3.38 -8.33 -8.10
C PRO A 115 2.85 -8.45 -6.67
N ARG A 116 3.79 -8.41 -5.72
CA ARG A 116 3.52 -8.50 -4.28
C ARG A 116 3.68 -7.13 -3.64
N PHE A 117 2.76 -6.82 -2.73
CA PHE A 117 2.80 -5.64 -1.89
C PHE A 117 2.76 -6.06 -0.41
N GLU A 118 3.70 -5.59 0.39
CA GLU A 118 3.66 -5.69 1.85
C GLU A 118 3.52 -4.31 2.45
N ILE A 119 2.39 -4.02 3.09
CA ILE A 119 2.06 -2.72 3.64
C ILE A 119 2.26 -2.80 5.14
N SER A 120 3.27 -2.10 5.63
CA SER A 120 3.61 -2.02 7.05
C SER A 120 2.75 -0.96 7.71
N LEU A 121 1.88 -1.38 8.61
CA LEU A 121 1.04 -0.54 9.45
C LEU A 121 1.49 -0.62 10.89
N ILE A 122 1.00 0.31 11.70
CA ILE A 122 1.31 0.38 13.13
C ILE A 122 0.85 -0.83 13.94
N VAL A 123 -0.17 -1.54 13.44
CA VAL A 123 -0.76 -2.72 14.07
C VAL A 123 -0.28 -4.03 13.43
N GLY A 124 0.57 -3.98 12.40
CA GLY A 124 1.07 -5.15 11.69
C GLY A 124 1.10 -4.97 10.18
N THR A 125 1.33 -6.07 9.46
CA THR A 125 1.60 -6.04 8.01
C THR A 125 0.47 -6.68 7.21
N VAL A 126 0.07 -6.02 6.12
CA VAL A 126 -0.83 -6.57 5.11
C VAL A 126 -0.01 -7.01 3.91
N ALA A 127 0.00 -8.29 3.60
CA ALA A 127 0.66 -8.82 2.40
C ALA A 127 -0.39 -9.27 1.38
N LEU A 128 -0.26 -8.79 0.14
CA LEU A 128 -1.21 -9.08 -0.94
C LEU A 128 -0.53 -9.23 -2.30
N ARG A 129 -1.26 -9.83 -3.25
CA ARG A 129 -0.90 -9.84 -4.68
C ARG A 129 -1.93 -9.11 -5.51
N SER A 130 -1.46 -8.18 -6.32
CA SER A 130 -2.32 -7.31 -7.14
C SER A 130 -1.62 -6.97 -8.47
N PRO A 131 -2.34 -6.96 -9.60
CA PRO A 131 -1.82 -6.44 -10.86
C PRO A 131 -1.86 -4.91 -10.95
N ARG A 132 -2.63 -4.23 -10.08
CA ARG A 132 -2.93 -2.81 -10.24
C ARG A 132 -3.14 -2.09 -8.91
N VAL A 133 -2.61 -0.88 -8.82
CA VAL A 133 -2.80 0.02 -7.69
C VAL A 133 -3.26 1.38 -8.18
N SER A 134 -4.25 1.97 -7.51
CA SER A 134 -4.70 3.33 -7.82
C SER A 134 -4.70 4.23 -6.58
N LEU A 135 -4.36 5.50 -6.77
CA LEU A 135 -4.57 6.56 -5.81
C LEU A 135 -5.70 7.47 -6.29
N THR A 136 -6.79 7.55 -5.52
CA THR A 136 -7.98 8.34 -5.89
C THR A 136 -8.38 9.30 -4.77
N TRP A 137 -8.50 10.59 -5.09
CA TRP A 137 -9.00 11.60 -4.15
C TRP A 137 -10.51 11.44 -3.93
N LEU A 138 -10.92 11.47 -2.67
CA LEU A 138 -12.32 11.47 -2.28
C LEU A 138 -12.80 12.92 -2.26
N SER A 139 -13.92 13.22 -2.93
CA SER A 139 -14.54 14.53 -2.86
C SER A 139 -14.85 14.89 -1.40
N ARG A 140 -14.54 16.13 -0.99
CA ARG A 140 -14.90 16.68 0.33
C ARG A 140 -16.41 16.60 0.60
#